data_AF-A0A523YGE6-F1
#
_entry.id   AF-A0A523YGE6-F1
#
_cell.length_a   1.000
_cell.length_b   1.000
_cell.length_c   1.000
_cell.angle_alpha   90.00
_cell.angle_beta   90.00
_cell.angle_gamma   90.00
#
_symmetry.space_group_name_H-M   'P 1'
#
loop_
_entity.id
_entity.type
_entity.pdbx_description
1 polymer ?
#
loop_
_entity_poly.entity_id
_entity_poly.type
_entity_poly.pdbx_seq_one_letter_code
_entity_poly.pdbx_strand_id
1 'polypeptide(L)'
;MMRRGLLIPFISIILLLTSLSLIHPLARAETIRDLDAEVPEGEYHHWNLNISAGDTIRVVFESNHTVDLFFLNKKGFNDYERVVSRDEGTFEYYIQGSAMDTNSTDFSFTVPDDQDFYFIIDNTLMPDGGAQPVSNVTYSIKITKDSFDVALFWTICSVMTGLVMGLVLAIVYLTVYRKKVGVLAATERPPVSQRSSVVEVAICPDCGAYSSRGDFCTQCGRKFR
;
A
#
# COMPACT_ATOMS: atom_id res chain seq x y z
N MET A 1 9.89 20.81 -31.35
CA MET A 1 10.79 20.41 -30.26
C MET A 1 10.04 20.58 -28.94
N MET A 2 9.32 19.55 -28.47
CA MET A 2 8.69 19.60 -27.14
C MET A 2 9.82 19.69 -26.11
N ARG A 3 9.78 20.71 -25.24
CA ARG A 3 10.76 20.85 -24.15
C ARG A 3 10.65 19.63 -23.25
N ARG A 4 11.66 18.75 -23.31
CA ARG A 4 11.78 17.52 -22.50
C ARG A 4 11.70 17.77 -20.98
N GLY A 5 11.82 19.03 -20.53
CA GLY A 5 11.83 19.39 -19.10
C GLY A 5 10.49 19.28 -18.36
N LEU A 6 9.32 19.21 -19.03
CA LEU A 6 8.03 19.23 -18.31
C LEU A 6 7.49 17.84 -17.91
N LEU A 7 8.00 16.76 -18.51
CA LEU A 7 7.51 15.39 -18.28
C LEU A 7 8.05 14.75 -16.99
N ILE A 8 9.29 15.07 -16.63
CA ILE A 8 10.00 14.52 -15.47
C ILE A 8 9.31 14.87 -14.12
N PRO A 9 8.90 16.12 -13.85
CA PRO A 9 8.23 16.43 -12.57
C PRO A 9 6.86 15.77 -12.44
N PHE A 10 6.13 15.60 -13.54
CA PHE A 10 4.82 14.93 -13.53
C PHE A 10 4.92 13.44 -13.19
N ILE A 11 5.88 12.74 -13.80
CA ILE A 11 6.14 11.32 -13.49
C ILE A 11 6.57 11.17 -12.02
N SER A 12 7.38 12.10 -11.52
CA SER A 12 7.85 12.10 -10.13
C SER A 12 6.71 12.32 -9.12
N ILE A 13 5.76 13.22 -9.42
CA ILE A 13 4.58 13.46 -8.57
C ILE A 13 3.64 12.26 -8.58
N ILE A 14 3.45 11.59 -9.73
CA ILE A 14 2.63 10.38 -9.82
C ILE A 14 3.27 9.22 -9.04
N LEU A 15 4.59 9.04 -9.13
CA LEU A 15 5.33 8.06 -8.31
C LEU A 15 5.24 8.37 -6.82
N LEU A 16 5.30 9.65 -6.43
CA LEU A 16 5.14 10.06 -5.04
C LEU A 16 3.71 9.78 -4.53
N LEU A 17 2.67 10.15 -5.29
CA LEU A 17 1.28 9.96 -4.90
C LEU A 17 0.87 8.47 -4.86
N THR A 18 1.41 7.65 -5.76
CA THR A 18 1.24 6.18 -5.72
C THR A 18 2.01 5.54 -4.56
N SER A 19 3.16 6.10 -4.17
CA SER A 19 3.88 5.64 -2.97
C SER A 19 3.15 5.97 -1.66
N LEU A 20 2.46 7.11 -1.57
CA LEU A 20 1.68 7.48 -0.37
C LEU A 20 0.39 6.66 -0.19
N SER A 21 -0.18 6.13 -1.27
CA SER A 21 -1.39 5.30 -1.22
C SER A 21 -1.13 3.82 -0.92
N LEU A 22 0.14 3.42 -0.81
CA LEU A 22 0.56 2.04 -0.50
C LEU A 22 0.66 1.73 1.00
N ILE A 23 0.45 2.69 1.91
CA ILE A 23 0.99 2.57 3.28
C ILE A 23 -0.06 2.27 4.36
N HIS A 24 -1.36 2.30 4.08
CA HIS A 24 -2.34 2.00 5.12
C HIS A 24 -3.34 0.95 4.63
N PRO A 25 -3.05 -0.35 4.80
CA PRO A 25 -4.16 -1.25 5.00
C PRO A 25 -5.05 -0.68 6.10
N LEU A 26 -6.32 -0.49 5.77
CA LEU A 26 -7.35 -0.29 6.78
C LEU A 26 -7.48 -1.64 7.50
N ALA A 27 -6.54 -1.92 8.40
CA ALA A 27 -6.67 -3.00 9.34
C ALA A 27 -8.00 -2.78 10.06
N ARG A 28 -8.92 -3.72 9.88
CA ARG A 28 -10.21 -3.67 10.54
C ARG A 28 -10.09 -4.52 11.80
N ALA A 29 -10.01 -3.85 12.93
CA ALA A 29 -10.14 -4.50 14.22
C ALA A 29 -11.57 -5.06 14.35
N GLU A 30 -11.65 -6.38 14.50
CA GLU A 30 -12.86 -7.13 14.79
C GLU A 30 -12.73 -7.75 16.18
N THR A 31 -13.71 -7.51 17.05
CA THR A 31 -13.79 -8.23 18.33
C THR A 31 -14.37 -9.62 18.08
N ILE A 32 -13.55 -10.66 18.23
CA ILE A 32 -14.01 -12.06 18.13
C ILE A 32 -14.73 -12.46 19.43
N ARG A 33 -14.16 -12.07 20.57
CA ARG A 33 -14.68 -12.34 21.91
C ARG A 33 -14.46 -11.16 22.83
N ASP A 34 -15.44 -10.94 23.70
CA ASP A 34 -15.44 -9.95 24.78
C ASP A 34 -16.46 -10.46 25.79
N LEU A 35 -15.99 -11.14 26.84
CA LEU A 35 -16.88 -11.78 27.82
C LEU A 35 -16.23 -11.89 29.20
N ASP A 36 -17.09 -11.91 30.20
CA ASP A 36 -16.78 -12.32 31.56
C ASP A 36 -17.39 -13.71 31.81
N ALA A 37 -16.64 -14.62 32.42
CA ALA A 37 -17.09 -15.98 32.71
C ALA A 37 -16.35 -16.59 33.91
N GLU A 38 -16.69 -17.83 34.22
CA GLU A 38 -16.08 -18.63 35.28
C GLU A 38 -15.72 -20.00 34.73
N VAL A 39 -14.51 -20.49 35.00
CA VAL A 39 -14.08 -21.86 34.72
C VAL A 39 -13.95 -22.63 36.05
N PRO A 40 -14.66 -23.75 36.25
CA PRO A 40 -14.57 -24.54 37.49
C PRO A 40 -13.17 -25.10 37.76
N GLU A 41 -12.92 -25.47 39.02
CA GLU A 41 -11.71 -26.22 39.41
C GLU A 41 -11.62 -27.55 38.66
N GLY A 42 -10.47 -27.82 38.02
CA GLY A 42 -10.24 -29.06 37.28
C GLY A 42 -10.89 -29.10 35.90
N GLU A 43 -11.41 -27.97 35.40
CA GLU A 43 -12.03 -27.85 34.08
C GLU A 43 -11.29 -26.83 33.19
N TYR A 44 -11.66 -26.80 31.91
CA TYR A 44 -11.14 -25.85 30.95
C TYR A 44 -12.26 -25.32 30.04
N HIS A 45 -12.09 -24.10 29.54
CA HIS A 45 -12.91 -23.52 28.48
C HIS A 45 -12.14 -23.44 27.18
N HIS A 46 -12.82 -23.61 26.05
CA HIS A 46 -12.19 -23.46 24.74
C HIS A 46 -13.12 -22.82 23.72
N TRP A 47 -12.54 -22.18 22.70
CA TRP A 47 -13.27 -21.66 21.55
C TRP A 47 -12.50 -21.91 20.26
N ASN A 48 -13.22 -22.30 19.22
CA ASN A 48 -12.71 -22.23 17.86
C ASN A 48 -12.74 -20.76 17.39
N LEU A 49 -11.63 -20.29 16.81
CA LEU A 49 -11.46 -18.94 16.30
C LEU A 49 -11.48 -18.93 14.76
N ASN A 50 -12.34 -18.09 14.17
CA ASN A 50 -12.41 -17.89 12.73
C ASN A 50 -11.35 -16.86 12.27
N ILE A 51 -10.13 -17.35 12.09
CA ILE A 51 -8.92 -16.59 11.78
C ILE A 51 -8.17 -17.25 10.62
N SER A 52 -7.34 -16.48 9.92
CA SER A 52 -6.57 -16.92 8.76
C SER A 52 -5.10 -16.49 8.86
N ALA A 53 -4.22 -17.11 8.09
CA ALA A 53 -2.81 -16.78 8.04
C ALA A 53 -2.60 -15.28 7.78
N GLY A 54 -1.74 -14.64 8.56
CA GLY A 54 -1.46 -13.22 8.47
C GLY A 54 -2.41 -12.32 9.26
N ASP A 55 -3.53 -12.83 9.78
CA ASP A 55 -4.32 -12.10 10.77
C ASP A 55 -3.45 -11.81 12.00
N THR A 56 -3.61 -10.63 12.59
CA THR A 56 -2.98 -10.30 13.88
C THR A 56 -4.02 -10.41 14.99
N ILE A 57 -3.75 -11.26 15.97
CA ILE A 57 -4.62 -11.45 17.13
C ILE A 57 -4.03 -10.68 18.30
N ARG A 58 -4.89 -10.05 19.09
CA ARG A 58 -4.54 -9.50 20.40
C ARG A 58 -5.48 -10.09 21.44
N VAL A 59 -4.89 -10.57 22.53
CA VAL A 59 -5.61 -11.15 23.66
C VAL A 59 -5.33 -10.28 24.88
N VAL A 60 -6.39 -9.76 25.49
CA VAL A 60 -6.37 -9.12 26.80
C VAL A 60 -7.14 -10.00 27.74
N PHE A 61 -6.49 -10.48 28.80
CA PHE A 61 -7.04 -11.42 29.75
C PHE A 61 -6.72 -10.98 31.18
N GLU A 62 -7.69 -11.11 32.07
CA GLU A 62 -7.56 -10.88 33.52
C GLU A 62 -8.41 -11.88 34.29
N SER A 63 -7.89 -12.41 35.40
CA SER A 63 -8.60 -13.36 36.26
C SER A 63 -8.27 -13.18 37.75
N ASN A 64 -9.09 -13.78 38.62
CA ASN A 64 -8.88 -13.76 40.07
C ASN A 64 -7.80 -14.75 40.57
N HIS A 65 -7.48 -15.78 39.78
CA HIS A 65 -6.44 -16.79 40.04
C HIS A 65 -5.62 -17.06 38.78
N THR A 66 -4.46 -17.71 38.91
CA THR A 66 -3.66 -18.10 37.75
C THR A 66 -4.31 -19.26 37.01
N VAL A 67 -4.17 -19.25 35.69
CA VAL A 67 -4.61 -20.27 34.73
C VAL A 67 -3.55 -20.41 33.65
N ASP A 68 -3.66 -21.46 32.84
CA ASP A 68 -2.90 -21.56 31.60
C ASP A 68 -3.76 -21.12 30.41
N LEU A 69 -3.13 -20.38 29.49
CA LEU A 69 -3.73 -19.91 28.26
C LEU A 69 -3.01 -20.58 27.10
N PHE A 70 -3.73 -21.34 26.27
CA PHE A 70 -3.14 -22.02 25.12
C PHE A 70 -3.79 -21.61 23.82
N PHE A 71 -2.96 -21.27 22.84
CA PHE A 71 -3.36 -21.13 21.45
C PHE A 71 -2.82 -22.33 20.65
N LEU A 72 -3.74 -23.07 20.05
CA LEU A 72 -3.52 -24.39 19.49
C LEU A 72 -4.13 -24.45 18.09
N ASN A 73 -3.53 -25.24 17.20
CA ASN A 73 -4.26 -25.70 16.02
C ASN A 73 -5.12 -26.92 16.37
N LYS A 74 -5.94 -27.39 15.42
CA LYS A 74 -6.80 -28.58 15.59
C LYS A 74 -6.07 -29.83 16.07
N LYS A 75 -4.85 -30.10 15.58
CA LYS A 75 -4.07 -31.26 16.03
C LYS A 75 -3.67 -31.08 17.50
N GLY A 76 -3.12 -29.91 17.84
CA GLY A 76 -2.74 -29.57 19.21
C GLY A 76 -3.92 -29.63 20.18
N PHE A 77 -5.10 -29.17 19.75
CA PHE A 77 -6.34 -29.27 20.52
C PHE A 77 -6.75 -30.72 20.78
N ASN A 78 -6.77 -31.57 19.74
CA ASN A 78 -7.08 -33.00 19.92
C ASN A 78 -6.06 -33.72 20.82
N ASP A 79 -4.78 -33.32 20.73
CA ASP A 79 -3.72 -33.85 21.59
C ASP A 79 -3.92 -33.39 23.04
N TYR A 80 -4.30 -32.12 23.26
CA TYR A 80 -4.64 -31.57 24.56
C TYR A 80 -5.80 -32.31 25.22
N GLU A 81 -6.92 -32.52 24.49
CA GLU A 81 -8.08 -33.25 25.04
C GLU A 81 -7.71 -34.67 25.48
N ARG A 82 -6.78 -35.32 24.77
CA ARG A 82 -6.25 -36.63 25.15
C ARG A 82 -5.40 -36.56 26.43
N VAL A 83 -4.56 -35.53 26.57
CA VAL A 83 -3.73 -35.33 27.77
C VAL A 83 -4.61 -35.10 29.00
N VAL A 84 -5.59 -34.18 28.91
CA VAL A 84 -6.51 -33.89 30.03
C VAL A 84 -7.38 -35.09 30.39
N SER A 85 -7.81 -35.90 29.42
CA SER A 85 -8.68 -37.06 29.68
C SER A 85 -7.97 -38.32 30.17
N ARG A 86 -6.66 -38.46 29.91
CA ARG A 86 -5.91 -39.68 30.24
C ARG A 86 -4.75 -39.48 31.20
N ASP A 87 -4.44 -38.25 31.55
CA ASP A 87 -3.31 -37.90 32.41
C ASP A 87 -1.95 -38.33 31.81
N GLU A 88 -1.87 -38.41 30.48
CA GLU A 88 -0.67 -38.88 29.77
C GLU A 88 -0.44 -38.20 28.41
N GLY A 89 0.83 -37.94 28.09
CA GLY A 89 1.28 -37.46 26.79
C GLY A 89 1.70 -35.99 26.79
N THR A 90 1.85 -35.44 25.58
CA THR A 90 2.21 -34.05 25.35
C THR A 90 1.37 -33.49 24.22
N PHE A 91 1.14 -32.18 24.22
CA PHE A 91 0.52 -31.46 23.13
C PHE A 91 1.41 -30.29 22.70
N GLU A 92 1.23 -29.86 21.46
CA GLU A 92 1.97 -28.73 20.88
C GLU A 92 1.09 -27.50 20.88
N TYR A 93 1.64 -26.36 21.29
CA TYR A 93 0.98 -25.06 21.30
C TYR A 93 1.89 -23.97 20.76
N TYR A 94 1.29 -22.86 20.35
CA TYR A 94 2.04 -21.70 19.86
C TYR A 94 2.44 -20.81 21.04
N ILE A 95 3.73 -20.78 21.35
CA ILE A 95 4.28 -20.00 22.46
C ILE A 95 3.89 -18.52 22.38
N GLN A 96 3.86 -17.92 21.19
CA GLN A 96 3.54 -16.50 21.01
C GLN A 96 2.06 -16.16 21.31
N GLY A 97 1.18 -17.15 21.27
CA GLY A 97 -0.25 -16.99 21.57
C GLY A 97 -0.67 -17.62 22.90
N SER A 98 0.29 -17.99 23.74
CA SER A 98 0.04 -18.77 24.96
C SER A 98 0.76 -18.13 26.15
N ALA A 99 0.25 -18.37 27.36
CA ALA A 99 0.86 -17.93 28.60
C ALA A 99 0.52 -18.94 29.69
N MET A 100 1.52 -19.46 30.40
CA MET A 100 1.34 -20.40 31.49
C MET A 100 1.39 -19.70 32.85
N ASP A 101 0.71 -20.26 33.84
CA ASP A 101 0.63 -19.78 35.23
C ASP A 101 0.44 -18.25 35.32
N THR A 102 -0.59 -17.74 34.63
CA THR A 102 -0.86 -16.30 34.55
C THR A 102 -2.27 -15.96 35.03
N ASN A 103 -2.41 -14.80 35.67
CA ASN A 103 -3.70 -14.19 35.99
C ASN A 103 -3.97 -12.91 35.18
N SER A 104 -3.04 -12.50 34.32
CA SER A 104 -3.15 -11.29 33.52
C SER A 104 -2.22 -11.34 32.33
N THR A 105 -2.71 -10.98 31.15
CA THR A 105 -1.84 -10.78 29.99
C THR A 105 -2.44 -9.86 28.94
N ASP A 106 -1.56 -9.21 28.18
CA ASP A 106 -1.88 -8.41 27.00
C ASP A 106 -0.81 -8.71 25.95
N PHE A 107 -1.07 -9.68 25.07
CA PHE A 107 -0.15 -10.05 24.02
C PHE A 107 -0.81 -9.98 22.64
N SER A 108 0.03 -9.85 21.63
CA SER A 108 -0.39 -9.91 20.23
C SER A 108 0.59 -10.75 19.41
N PHE A 109 0.04 -11.48 18.44
CA PHE A 109 0.80 -12.36 17.56
C PHE A 109 0.14 -12.45 16.18
N THR A 110 0.91 -12.83 15.17
CA THR A 110 0.40 -13.06 13.80
C THR A 110 0.14 -14.55 13.60
N VAL A 111 -1.03 -14.87 13.04
CA VAL A 111 -1.44 -16.24 12.74
C VAL A 111 -0.54 -16.82 11.64
N PRO A 112 0.13 -17.96 11.88
CA PRO A 112 1.18 -18.44 10.99
C PRO A 112 0.69 -19.20 9.74
N ASP A 113 -0.49 -19.79 9.80
CA ASP A 113 -1.01 -20.71 8.78
C ASP A 113 -2.54 -20.69 8.70
N ASP A 114 -3.10 -21.19 7.59
CA ASP A 114 -4.54 -21.22 7.32
C ASP A 114 -5.13 -22.56 7.82
N GLN A 115 -5.49 -22.61 9.10
CA GLN A 115 -6.11 -23.79 9.73
C GLN A 115 -7.09 -23.42 10.85
N ASP A 116 -7.82 -24.42 11.35
CA ASP A 116 -8.69 -24.27 12.51
C ASP A 116 -7.84 -24.06 13.78
N PHE A 117 -8.09 -22.96 14.48
CA PHE A 117 -7.41 -22.64 15.74
C PHE A 117 -8.37 -22.64 16.93
N TYR A 118 -7.81 -22.99 18.08
CA TYR A 118 -8.49 -23.08 19.34
C TYR A 118 -7.73 -22.25 20.37
N PHE A 119 -8.48 -21.47 21.15
CA PHE A 119 -7.96 -20.79 22.33
C PHE A 119 -8.54 -21.46 23.57
N ILE A 120 -7.69 -21.83 24.51
CA ILE A 120 -8.04 -22.52 25.76
C ILE A 120 -7.71 -21.62 26.94
N ILE A 121 -8.61 -21.62 27.92
CA ILE A 121 -8.35 -21.20 29.29
C ILE A 121 -8.43 -22.45 30.16
N ASP A 122 -7.31 -22.82 30.75
CA ASP A 122 -7.11 -24.10 31.42
C ASP A 122 -6.95 -23.88 32.93
N ASN A 123 -7.87 -24.47 33.69
CA ASN A 123 -7.83 -24.56 35.15
C ASN A 123 -7.80 -26.05 35.56
N THR A 124 -7.04 -26.86 34.82
CA THR A 124 -6.73 -28.25 35.14
C THR A 124 -5.33 -28.37 35.77
N LEU A 125 -4.89 -29.60 36.09
CA LEU A 125 -3.53 -29.88 36.57
C LEU A 125 -2.52 -30.04 35.42
N MET A 126 -2.96 -29.90 34.17
CA MET A 126 -2.16 -30.12 32.98
C MET A 126 -1.88 -28.81 32.26
N PRO A 127 -0.77 -28.69 31.52
CA PRO A 127 0.40 -29.57 31.54
C PRO A 127 1.22 -29.40 32.83
N ASP A 128 2.17 -30.31 33.07
CA ASP A 128 3.15 -30.18 34.16
C ASP A 128 3.86 -28.81 34.12
N GLY A 129 3.88 -28.13 35.27
CA GLY A 129 4.47 -26.80 35.41
C GLY A 129 3.56 -25.65 34.99
N GLY A 130 2.29 -25.94 34.66
CA GLY A 130 1.22 -24.96 34.53
C GLY A 130 0.66 -24.47 35.87
N ALA A 131 -0.44 -23.73 35.78
CA ALA A 131 -1.20 -23.27 36.94
C ALA A 131 -1.71 -24.46 37.77
N GLN A 132 -1.86 -24.26 39.07
CA GLN A 132 -2.48 -25.25 39.95
C GLN A 132 -3.94 -24.88 40.17
N PRO A 133 -4.91 -25.79 39.93
CA PRO A 133 -6.31 -25.48 40.14
C PRO A 133 -6.63 -25.50 41.63
N VAL A 134 -6.81 -24.31 42.21
CA VAL A 134 -7.09 -24.15 43.66
C VAL A 134 -8.58 -23.93 43.94
N SER A 135 -9.30 -23.33 42.99
CA SER A 135 -10.72 -23.04 43.06
C SER A 135 -11.27 -22.67 41.68
N ASN A 136 -12.58 -22.38 41.60
CA ASN A 136 -13.16 -21.76 40.41
C ASN A 136 -12.48 -20.42 40.10
N VAL A 137 -12.28 -20.15 38.82
CA VAL A 137 -11.61 -18.94 38.33
C VAL A 137 -12.61 -18.08 37.58
N THR A 138 -12.85 -16.86 38.06
CA THR A 138 -13.57 -15.84 37.32
C THR A 138 -12.60 -15.03 36.48
N TYR A 139 -12.97 -14.76 35.24
CA TYR A 139 -12.10 -14.07 34.29
C TYR A 139 -12.85 -13.16 33.34
N SER A 140 -12.13 -12.18 32.81
CA SER A 140 -12.52 -11.32 31.68
C SER A 140 -11.56 -11.58 30.53
N ILE A 141 -12.10 -11.79 29.33
CA ILE A 141 -11.28 -11.99 28.12
C ILE A 141 -11.80 -11.19 26.95
N LYS A 142 -10.86 -10.52 26.28
CA LYS A 142 -11.09 -9.85 25.01
C LYS A 142 -10.09 -10.34 23.96
N ILE A 143 -10.62 -10.91 22.89
CA ILE A 143 -9.85 -11.36 21.73
C ILE A 143 -10.26 -10.49 20.55
N THR A 144 -9.32 -9.69 20.06
CA THR A 144 -9.49 -8.87 18.86
C THR A 144 -8.61 -9.40 17.73
N LYS A 145 -9.11 -9.28 16.51
CA LYS A 145 -8.44 -9.66 15.28
C LYS A 145 -8.32 -8.46 14.36
N ASP A 146 -7.12 -8.21 13.86
CA ASP A 146 -6.85 -7.30 12.77
C ASP A 146 -6.57 -8.11 11.51
N SER A 147 -7.52 -8.09 10.58
CA SER A 147 -7.35 -8.72 9.27
C SER A 147 -6.80 -7.74 8.24
N PHE A 148 -5.81 -8.19 7.48
CA PHE A 148 -5.37 -7.50 6.27
C PHE A 148 -6.22 -7.99 5.10
N ASP A 149 -7.11 -7.14 4.60
CA ASP A 149 -7.90 -7.45 3.41
C ASP A 149 -7.03 -7.29 2.16
N VAL A 150 -6.39 -8.40 1.76
CA VAL A 150 -5.55 -8.47 0.54
C VAL A 150 -6.36 -8.11 -0.71
N ALA A 151 -7.65 -8.46 -0.75
CA ALA A 151 -8.51 -8.17 -1.90
C ALA A 151 -8.80 -6.66 -1.99
N LEU A 152 -9.07 -6.00 -0.87
CA LEU A 152 -9.20 -4.55 -0.80
C LEU A 152 -7.89 -3.87 -1.24
N PHE A 153 -6.75 -4.36 -0.78
CA PHE A 153 -5.44 -3.85 -1.20
C PHE A 153 -5.26 -3.92 -2.73
N TRP A 154 -5.49 -5.09 -3.35
CA TRP A 154 -5.39 -5.24 -4.81
C TRP A 154 -6.43 -4.38 -5.55
N THR A 155 -7.64 -4.26 -5.01
CA THR A 155 -8.69 -3.40 -5.58
C THR A 155 -8.23 -1.95 -5.60
N ILE A 156 -7.72 -1.43 -4.48
CA ILE A 156 -7.16 -0.08 -4.39
C ILE A 156 -6.01 0.07 -5.39
N CYS A 157 -5.07 -0.87 -5.44
CA CYS A 157 -3.95 -0.83 -6.41
C CYS A 157 -4.44 -0.79 -7.87
N SER A 158 -5.45 -1.58 -8.23
CA SER A 158 -6.00 -1.62 -9.59
C SER A 158 -6.71 -0.32 -9.99
N VAL A 159 -7.51 0.26 -9.08
CA VAL A 159 -8.19 1.54 -9.30
C VAL A 159 -7.18 2.66 -9.49
N MET A 160 -6.17 2.73 -8.61
CA MET A 160 -5.10 3.71 -8.72
C MET A 160 -4.31 3.58 -10.03
N THR A 161 -4.01 2.35 -10.43
CA THR A 161 -3.35 2.06 -11.72
C THR A 161 -4.21 2.53 -12.91
N GLY A 162 -5.52 2.25 -12.88
CA GLY A 162 -6.47 2.69 -13.90
C GLY A 162 -6.57 4.21 -14.01
N LEU A 163 -6.62 4.93 -12.88
CA LEU A 163 -6.64 6.39 -12.84
C LEU A 163 -5.36 6.99 -13.43
N VAL A 164 -4.21 6.45 -13.05
CA VAL A 164 -2.91 6.89 -13.60
C VAL A 164 -2.87 6.65 -15.11
N MET A 165 -3.31 5.48 -15.57
CA MET A 165 -3.30 5.16 -16.99
C MET A 165 -4.25 6.06 -17.79
N GLY A 166 -5.45 6.32 -17.27
CA GLY A 166 -6.41 7.25 -17.85
C GLY A 166 -5.87 8.66 -17.98
N LEU A 167 -5.18 9.17 -16.94
CA LEU A 167 -4.53 10.49 -16.96
C LEU A 167 -3.45 10.57 -18.04
N VAL A 168 -2.59 9.55 -18.14
CA VAL A 168 -1.53 9.48 -19.17
C VAL A 168 -2.15 9.49 -20.56
N LEU A 169 -3.20 8.69 -20.80
CA LEU A 169 -3.90 8.65 -22.09
C LEU A 169 -4.54 10.00 -22.43
N ALA A 170 -5.14 10.69 -21.46
CA ALA A 170 -5.70 12.03 -21.65
C ALA A 170 -4.63 13.05 -22.04
N ILE A 171 -3.45 13.02 -21.40
CA ILE A 171 -2.31 13.88 -21.74
C ILE A 171 -1.81 13.58 -23.17
N VAL A 172 -1.67 12.31 -23.53
CA VAL A 172 -1.29 11.90 -24.90
C VAL A 172 -2.33 12.37 -25.91
N TYR A 173 -3.62 12.17 -25.64
CA TYR A 173 -4.71 12.63 -26.50
C TYR A 173 -4.65 14.15 -26.71
N LEU A 174 -4.55 14.93 -25.64
CA LEU A 174 -4.49 16.40 -25.69
C LEU A 174 -3.24 16.89 -26.46
N THR A 175 -2.09 16.25 -26.28
CA THR A 175 -0.86 16.63 -27.00
C THR A 175 -0.96 16.33 -28.50
N VAL A 176 -1.51 15.18 -28.89
CA VAL A 176 -1.77 14.83 -30.29
C VAL A 176 -2.81 15.75 -30.91
N TYR A 177 -3.90 16.02 -30.19
CA TYR A 177 -4.98 16.90 -30.66
C TYR A 177 -4.47 18.33 -30.89
N ARG A 178 -3.73 18.92 -29.94
CA ARG A 178 -3.11 20.25 -30.11
C ARG A 178 -2.16 20.32 -31.30
N LYS A 179 -1.41 19.24 -31.56
CA LYS A 179 -0.53 19.18 -32.75
C LYS A 179 -1.35 19.22 -34.05
N LYS A 180 -2.48 18.51 -34.13
CA LYS A 180 -3.36 18.55 -35.31
C LYS A 180 -3.99 19.92 -35.53
N VAL A 181 -4.53 20.54 -34.47
CA VAL A 181 -5.15 21.87 -34.57
C VAL A 181 -4.13 22.95 -34.95
N GLY A 182 -2.89 22.87 -34.42
CA GLY A 182 -1.82 23.79 -34.81
C GLY A 182 -1.42 23.69 -36.29
N VAL A 183 -1.50 22.50 -36.88
CA VAL A 183 -1.25 22.30 -38.33
C VAL A 183 -2.37 22.93 -39.17
N LEU A 184 -3.63 22.81 -38.74
CA LEU A 184 -4.76 23.44 -39.42
C LEU A 184 -4.66 24.98 -39.37
N ALA A 185 -4.35 25.54 -38.21
CA ALA A 185 -4.18 27.00 -38.05
C ALA A 185 -2.99 27.58 -38.86
N ALA A 186 -1.97 26.77 -39.16
CA ALA A 186 -0.84 27.21 -39.98
C ALA A 186 -1.16 27.28 -41.48
N THR A 187 -2.20 26.57 -41.92
CA THR A 187 -2.57 26.46 -43.35
C THR A 187 -3.39 27.67 -43.83
N GLU A 188 -3.97 28.45 -42.92
CA GLU A 188 -4.78 29.63 -43.23
C GLU A 188 -4.00 30.95 -43.32
N ARG A 189 -2.67 30.92 -43.29
CA ARG A 189 -1.92 32.16 -43.54
C ARG A 189 -2.22 32.63 -44.97
N PRO A 190 -2.77 33.85 -45.16
CA PRO A 190 -3.02 34.37 -46.48
C PRO A 190 -1.71 34.33 -47.27
N PRO A 191 -1.76 34.04 -48.59
CA PRO A 191 -0.57 33.99 -49.41
C PRO A 191 0.20 35.28 -49.15
N VAL A 192 1.43 35.14 -48.65
CA VAL A 192 2.33 36.27 -48.49
C VAL A 192 2.40 36.91 -49.85
N SER A 193 1.80 38.09 -49.97
CA SER A 193 1.91 38.93 -51.15
C SER A 193 3.40 39.03 -51.43
N GLN A 194 3.84 38.34 -52.48
CA GLN A 194 5.18 38.43 -52.99
C GLN A 194 5.32 39.87 -53.47
N ARG A 195 5.67 40.78 -52.56
CA ARG A 195 6.33 42.02 -52.93
C ARG A 195 7.59 41.56 -53.63
N SER A 196 7.54 41.54 -54.95
CA SER A 196 8.70 41.56 -55.81
C SER A 196 9.61 42.62 -55.22
N SER A 197 10.65 42.18 -54.50
CA SER A 197 11.73 43.06 -54.14
C SER A 197 12.41 43.36 -55.47
N VAL A 198 11.93 44.38 -56.15
CA VAL A 198 12.71 45.09 -57.14
C VAL A 198 13.99 45.43 -56.40
N VAL A 199 15.04 44.67 -56.68
CA VAL A 199 16.37 44.94 -56.17
C VAL A 199 16.74 46.22 -56.86
N GLU A 200 16.54 47.34 -56.17
CA GLU A 200 16.97 48.64 -56.62
C GLU A 200 18.50 48.61 -56.64
N VAL A 201 19.05 48.34 -57.83
CA VAL A 201 20.49 48.24 -58.03
C VAL A 201 21.05 49.66 -58.07
N ALA A 202 21.78 50.04 -57.04
CA ALA A 202 22.47 51.33 -57.01
C ALA A 202 23.73 51.26 -57.91
N ILE A 203 23.90 52.24 -58.78
CA ILE A 203 25.07 52.38 -59.65
C ILE A 203 25.99 53.45 -59.04
N CYS A 204 27.28 53.15 -58.88
CA CYS A 204 28.23 54.11 -58.32
C CYS A 204 28.48 55.26 -59.32
N PRO A 205 28.28 56.53 -58.94
CA PRO A 205 28.46 57.65 -59.87
C PRO A 205 29.91 57.85 -60.30
N ASP A 206 30.88 57.41 -59.48
CA ASP A 206 32.30 57.62 -59.76
C ASP A 206 32.90 56.54 -60.68
N CYS A 207 32.43 55.29 -60.60
CA CYS A 207 33.05 54.17 -61.34
C CYS A 207 32.06 53.30 -62.13
N GLY A 208 30.75 53.53 -62.04
CA GLY A 208 29.73 52.80 -62.79
C GLY A 208 29.44 51.38 -62.31
N ALA A 209 30.09 50.91 -61.25
CA ALA A 209 29.85 49.55 -60.73
C ALA A 209 28.48 49.42 -60.04
N TYR A 210 27.79 48.31 -60.30
CA TYR A 210 26.53 47.92 -59.66
C TYR A 210 26.77 47.35 -58.25
N SER A 211 26.01 47.80 -57.25
CA SER A 211 26.06 47.26 -55.88
C SER A 211 24.68 46.77 -55.43
N SER A 212 24.63 45.59 -54.83
CA SER A 212 23.39 44.93 -54.40
C SER A 212 22.92 45.28 -52.98
N ARG A 213 23.65 46.17 -52.27
CA ARG A 213 23.30 46.90 -51.02
C ARG A 213 24.54 47.05 -50.14
N GLY A 214 24.86 48.30 -49.81
CA GLY A 214 25.91 48.68 -48.87
C GLY A 214 26.24 50.15 -49.02
N ASP A 215 26.61 50.83 -47.93
CA ASP A 215 26.91 52.27 -47.93
C ASP A 215 28.13 52.65 -48.80
N PHE A 216 28.96 51.68 -49.21
CA PHE A 216 30.23 51.92 -49.91
C PHE A 216 30.37 51.07 -51.17
N CYS A 217 30.99 51.64 -52.20
CA CYS A 217 31.34 50.93 -53.43
C CYS A 217 32.54 50.02 -53.19
N THR A 218 32.39 48.72 -53.48
CA THR A 218 33.45 47.72 -53.30
C THR A 218 34.61 47.87 -54.28
N GLN A 219 34.42 48.57 -55.40
CA GLN A 219 35.45 48.82 -56.41
C GLN A 219 36.33 50.02 -56.08
N CYS A 220 35.74 51.15 -55.67
CA CYS A 220 36.49 52.39 -55.44
C CYS A 220 36.58 52.82 -53.96
N GLY A 221 35.90 52.11 -53.04
CA GLY A 221 35.91 52.38 -51.60
C GLY A 221 35.14 53.63 -51.16
N ARG A 222 34.52 54.37 -52.08
CA ARG A 222 33.78 55.60 -51.76
C ARG A 222 32.35 55.32 -51.33
N LYS A 223 31.81 56.19 -50.48
CA LYS A 223 30.43 56.11 -49.98
C LYS A 223 29.44 56.48 -51.09
N PHE A 224 28.38 55.70 -51.26
CA PHE A 224 27.24 56.10 -52.09
C PHE A 224 26.58 57.31 -51.40
N ARG A 225 26.56 58.46 -52.07
CA ARG A 225 25.86 59.66 -51.60
C ARG A 225 24.40 59.63 -52.04
#